data_AF-A0A929K2N9-F1
#
_entry.id   AF-A0A929K2N9-F1
#
_cell.length_a   1.000
_cell.length_b   1.000
_cell.length_c   1.000
_cell.angle_alpha   90.00
_cell.angle_beta   90.00
_cell.angle_gamma   90.00
#
_symmetry.space_group_name_H-M   'P 1'
#
loop_
_entity.id
_entity.type
_entity.pdbx_description
1 polymer ?
#
loop_
_entity_poly.entity_id
_entity_poly.type
_entity_poly.pdbx_seq_one_letter_code
_entity_poly.pdbx_strand_id
1 'polypeptide(L)'
;IDNTLANEKEGVYFAAFGEKAPVGSELLLVFNDKFPPGKEIHISFVLFEEDLNSPGSHGGAREQVSPSAQVVWAYLNDGKWKTITPKKDTTLALTRSGRIVFTGPSDMDKKDYWIRCRLEKGRYEIVPQINRIL
;
A
#
# COMPACT_ATOMS: atom_id res chain seq x y z
N ILE A 1 -4.55 -9.20 -12.22
CA ILE A 1 -4.65 -10.53 -11.57
C ILE A 1 -5.37 -10.30 -10.25
N ASP A 2 -6.38 -11.10 -9.95
CA ASP A 2 -7.05 -11.06 -8.65
C ASP A 2 -6.25 -11.89 -7.64
N ASN A 3 -5.88 -11.27 -6.51
CA ASN A 3 -5.08 -11.88 -5.45
C ASN A 3 -5.85 -12.05 -4.13
N THR A 4 -7.19 -11.96 -4.16
CA THR A 4 -8.03 -12.03 -2.95
C THR A 4 -7.78 -13.30 -2.14
N LEU A 5 -7.73 -14.47 -2.80
CA LEU A 5 -7.43 -15.76 -2.13
C LEU A 5 -5.99 -15.84 -1.59
N ALA A 6 -5.03 -15.18 -2.25
CA ALA A 6 -3.66 -15.12 -1.74
C ALA A 6 -3.61 -14.34 -0.42
N ASN A 7 -4.36 -13.24 -0.32
CA ASN A 7 -4.49 -12.46 0.91
C ASN A 7 -5.16 -13.24 2.07
N GLU A 8 -5.80 -14.38 1.81
CA GLU A 8 -6.41 -15.25 2.84
C GLU A 8 -5.51 -16.40 3.29
N LYS A 9 -4.41 -16.71 2.59
CA LYS A 9 -3.50 -17.83 2.93
C LYS A 9 -2.09 -17.38 3.32
N GLU A 10 -1.64 -17.75 4.52
CA GLU A 10 -0.31 -17.34 5.01
C GLU A 10 0.79 -18.05 4.21
N GLY A 11 1.88 -17.34 3.95
CA GLY A 11 3.00 -17.85 3.16
C GLY A 11 2.76 -17.85 1.64
N VAL A 12 1.62 -17.33 1.18
CA VAL A 12 1.38 -17.00 -0.24
C VAL A 12 1.51 -15.50 -0.40
N TYR A 13 2.43 -15.07 -1.26
CA TYR A 13 2.68 -13.66 -1.53
C TYR A 13 2.42 -13.30 -2.99
N PHE A 14 2.14 -12.02 -3.24
CA PHE A 14 1.89 -11.50 -4.59
C PHE A 14 2.53 -10.12 -4.79
N ALA A 15 2.97 -9.85 -6.01
CA ALA A 15 3.59 -8.57 -6.35
C ALA A 15 2.54 -7.44 -6.36
N ALA A 16 2.74 -6.39 -5.56
CA ALA A 16 1.78 -5.29 -5.44
C ALA A 16 1.55 -4.55 -6.77
N PHE A 17 2.59 -4.43 -7.59
CA PHE A 17 2.60 -3.71 -8.86
C PHE A 17 2.96 -4.61 -10.05
N GLY A 18 2.78 -5.93 -9.90
CA GLY A 18 3.27 -6.93 -10.83
C GLY A 18 4.80 -7.09 -10.79
N GLU A 19 5.31 -8.13 -11.45
CA GLU A 19 6.71 -8.59 -11.35
C GLU A 19 7.77 -7.52 -11.68
N LYS A 20 7.43 -6.55 -12.53
CA LYS A 20 8.35 -5.49 -12.99
C LYS A 20 8.09 -4.13 -12.36
N ALA A 21 6.92 -3.93 -11.75
CA ALA A 21 6.48 -2.66 -11.18
C ALA A 21 6.82 -1.41 -12.03
N PRO A 22 6.44 -1.32 -13.33
CA PRO A 22 6.68 -0.11 -14.11
C PRO A 22 5.84 1.06 -13.57
N VAL A 23 6.30 2.30 -13.80
CA VAL A 23 5.53 3.51 -13.51
C VAL A 23 4.14 3.42 -14.15
N GLY A 24 3.11 3.80 -13.39
CA GLY A 24 1.71 3.67 -13.76
C GLY A 24 1.05 2.37 -13.30
N SER A 25 1.80 1.40 -12.78
CA SER A 25 1.23 0.18 -12.20
C SER A 25 0.41 0.47 -10.95
N GLU A 26 -0.65 -0.32 -10.75
CA GLU A 26 -1.66 -0.06 -9.72
C GLU A 26 -1.92 -1.29 -8.86
N LEU A 27 -1.97 -1.09 -7.55
CA LEU A 27 -2.58 -2.00 -6.58
C LEU A 27 -4.01 -1.50 -6.31
N LEU A 28 -5.00 -2.34 -6.57
CA LEU A 28 -6.41 -2.06 -6.29
C LEU A 28 -6.86 -2.91 -5.11
N LEU A 29 -7.48 -2.25 -4.13
CA LEU A 29 -8.07 -2.87 -2.95
C LEU A 29 -9.56 -2.55 -2.95
N VAL A 30 -10.39 -3.56 -2.73
CA VAL A 30 -11.83 -3.39 -2.52
C VAL A 30 -12.17 -3.86 -1.11
N PHE A 31 -12.93 -3.05 -0.39
CA PHE A 31 -13.45 -3.39 0.92
C PHE A 31 -14.95 -3.62 0.82
N ASN A 32 -15.48 -4.56 1.62
CA ASN A 32 -16.90 -4.85 1.68
C ASN A 32 -17.66 -3.86 2.57
N ASP A 33 -16.97 -3.26 3.53
CA ASP A 33 -17.54 -2.33 4.51
C ASP A 33 -17.13 -0.88 4.26
N LYS A 34 -18.06 0.03 4.53
CA LYS A 34 -17.82 1.46 4.39
C LYS A 34 -16.79 1.94 5.42
N PHE A 35 -15.85 2.75 4.97
CA PHE A 35 -15.00 3.49 5.90
C PHE A 35 -15.81 4.53 6.68
N PRO A 36 -15.72 4.56 8.03
CA PRO A 36 -16.41 5.55 8.84
C PRO A 36 -15.92 6.97 8.48
N PRO A 37 -16.80 7.86 8.00
CA PRO A 37 -16.42 9.22 7.59
C PRO A 37 -15.74 10.01 8.72
N GLY A 38 -14.64 10.69 8.40
CA GLY A 38 -13.93 11.55 9.34
C GLY A 38 -13.16 10.80 10.44
N LYS A 39 -13.27 9.47 10.51
CA LYS A 39 -12.47 8.64 11.42
C LYS A 39 -11.15 8.27 10.78
N GLU A 40 -10.19 7.91 11.61
CA GLU A 40 -8.90 7.45 11.14
C GLU A 40 -9.00 6.00 10.67
N ILE A 41 -8.50 5.74 9.46
CA ILE A 41 -8.45 4.42 8.83
C ILE A 41 -7.00 3.99 8.77
N HIS A 42 -6.75 2.73 9.12
CA HIS A 42 -5.44 2.09 9.12
C HIS A 42 -5.54 0.92 8.15
N ILE A 43 -4.65 0.86 7.15
CA ILE A 43 -4.49 -0.32 6.30
C ILE A 43 -3.06 -0.79 6.51
N SER A 44 -2.91 -2.00 7.02
CA SER A 44 -1.61 -2.60 7.33
C SER A 44 -1.19 -3.53 6.21
N PHE A 45 0.07 -3.43 5.81
CA PHE A 45 0.69 -4.26 4.78
C PHE A 45 1.81 -5.06 5.44
N VAL A 46 1.72 -6.37 5.34
CA VAL A 46 2.80 -7.30 5.69
C VAL A 46 3.44 -7.74 4.38
N LEU A 47 4.68 -7.31 4.16
CA LEU A 47 5.45 -7.73 3.00
C LEU A 47 6.28 -8.96 3.34
N PHE A 48 6.58 -9.75 2.31
CA PHE A 48 7.62 -10.76 2.40
C PHE A 48 8.98 -10.06 2.34
N GLU A 49 9.71 -10.11 3.44
CA GLU A 49 10.96 -9.37 3.65
C GLU A 49 12.15 -10.29 3.99
N GLU A 50 11.99 -11.61 3.94
CA GLU A 50 13.05 -12.56 4.33
C GLU A 50 14.30 -12.47 3.44
N ASP A 51 14.13 -12.11 2.17
CA ASP A 51 15.24 -11.87 1.24
C ASP A 51 15.89 -10.49 1.41
N LEU A 52 15.31 -9.61 2.24
CA LEU A 52 15.90 -8.32 2.57
C LEU A 52 16.94 -8.56 3.67
N ASN A 53 18.20 -8.32 3.37
CA ASN A 53 19.24 -8.27 4.40
C ASN A 53 18.73 -7.42 5.57
N SER A 54 18.72 -8.00 6.79
CA SER A 54 18.32 -7.26 7.99
C SER A 54 19.04 -5.91 8.01
N PRO A 55 18.36 -4.78 8.26
CA PRO A 55 19.02 -3.49 8.34
C PRO A 55 20.19 -3.65 9.31
N GLY A 56 21.41 -3.43 8.81
CA GLY A 56 22.61 -3.60 9.62
C GLY A 56 22.43 -2.81 10.91
N SER A 57 22.63 -3.48 12.05
CA SER A 57 22.63 -2.85 13.37
C SER A 57 23.86 -1.96 13.49
N HIS A 58 23.87 -0.82 12.80
CA HIS A 58 24.87 0.22 12.93
C HIS A 58 24.22 1.46 13.55
N GLY A 59 24.37 1.52 14.87
CA GLY A 59 24.54 2.72 15.68
C GLY A 59 23.76 3.98 15.31
N GLY A 60 22.68 4.23 16.05
CA GLY A 60 22.37 5.55 16.62
C GLY A 60 21.95 6.71 15.70
N ALA A 61 22.09 6.61 14.38
CA ALA A 61 21.59 7.62 13.46
C ALA A 61 20.19 7.22 12.98
N ARG A 62 19.20 8.11 13.17
CA ARG A 62 17.91 8.01 12.46
C ARG A 62 18.22 8.22 10.98
N GLU A 63 18.50 7.16 10.24
CA GLU A 63 18.61 7.23 8.78
C GLU A 63 17.27 7.75 8.23
N GLN A 64 17.30 8.96 7.67
CA GLN A 64 16.20 9.45 6.84
C GLN A 64 16.26 8.68 5.52
N VAL A 65 15.76 7.44 5.54
CA VAL A 65 15.63 6.63 4.33
C VAL A 65 14.52 7.25 3.50
N SER A 66 14.87 7.84 2.36
CA SER A 66 13.93 8.31 1.34
C SER A 66 13.69 7.19 0.33
N PRO A 67 12.43 6.84 -0.01
CA PRO A 67 12.19 5.78 -0.97
C PRO A 67 12.59 6.19 -2.38
N SER A 68 13.15 5.24 -3.14
CA SER A 68 13.46 5.37 -4.57
C SER A 68 12.20 5.41 -5.45
N ALA A 69 11.04 5.05 -4.89
CA ALA A 69 9.74 5.04 -5.53
C ALA A 69 8.80 6.05 -4.85
N GLN A 70 7.87 6.63 -5.62
CA GLN A 70 6.80 7.48 -5.12
C GLN A 70 5.46 6.90 -5.52
N VAL A 71 4.57 6.72 -4.56
CA VAL A 71 3.21 6.20 -4.78
C VAL A 71 2.16 7.25 -4.46
N VAL A 72 1.03 7.18 -5.16
CA VAL A 72 -0.15 8.00 -4.92
C VAL A 72 -1.31 7.12 -4.52
N TRP A 73 -1.95 7.46 -3.40
CA TRP A 73 -3.15 6.79 -2.91
C TRP A 73 -4.40 7.54 -3.38
N ALA A 74 -5.45 6.80 -3.72
CA ALA A 74 -6.74 7.36 -4.12
C ALA A 74 -7.89 6.45 -3.70
N TYR A 75 -9.09 7.03 -3.56
CA TYR A 75 -10.35 6.30 -3.42
C TYR A 75 -11.26 6.55 -4.62
N LEU A 76 -12.18 5.63 -4.89
CA LEU A 76 -13.18 5.81 -5.93
C LEU A 76 -14.40 6.59 -5.39
N ASN A 77 -14.82 7.59 -6.15
CA ASN A 77 -16.09 8.27 -5.96
C ASN A 77 -16.68 8.63 -7.34
N ASP A 78 -17.92 8.21 -7.62
CA ASP A 78 -18.66 8.50 -8.85
C ASP A 78 -17.84 8.21 -10.12
N GLY A 79 -17.16 7.05 -10.15
CA GLY A 79 -16.31 6.63 -11.26
C GLY A 79 -15.01 7.42 -11.43
N LYS A 80 -14.66 8.31 -10.48
CA LYS A 80 -13.44 9.11 -10.50
C LYS A 80 -12.56 8.80 -9.30
N TRP A 81 -11.26 8.69 -9.54
CA TRP A 81 -10.27 8.54 -8.48
C TRP A 81 -9.99 9.89 -7.81
N LYS A 82 -10.22 9.98 -6.50
CA LYS A 82 -9.91 11.14 -5.67
C LYS A 82 -8.71 10.82 -4.78
N THR A 83 -7.75 11.75 -4.71
CA THR A 83 -6.50 11.56 -3.97
C THR A 83 -6.76 11.40 -2.48
N ILE A 84 -6.05 10.46 -1.86
CA ILE A 84 -5.90 10.32 -0.41
C ILE A 84 -4.55 10.93 -0.05
N THR A 85 -4.55 11.85 0.91
CA THR A 85 -3.32 12.32 1.55
C THR A 85 -3.12 11.53 2.84
N PRO A 86 -2.17 10.58 2.89
CA PRO A 86 -1.90 9.86 4.12
C PRO A 86 -1.42 10.83 5.20
N LYS A 87 -2.01 10.72 6.40
CA LYS A 87 -1.47 11.35 7.62
C LYS A 87 -0.12 10.73 8.00
N LYS A 88 0.03 9.44 7.74
CA LYS A 88 1.24 8.67 7.99
C LYS A 88 1.34 7.52 7.00
N ASP A 89 2.53 7.28 6.50
CA ASP A 89 2.88 6.07 5.75
C ASP A 89 4.17 5.49 6.36
N THR A 90 4.06 4.36 7.05
CA THR A 90 5.23 3.66 7.59
C THR A 90 5.77 2.58 6.65
N THR A 91 5.01 2.24 5.60
CA THR A 91 5.44 1.28 4.56
C THR A 91 6.55 1.85 3.69
N LEU A 92 6.76 3.18 3.76
CA LEU A 92 7.73 3.91 2.97
C LEU A 92 7.50 3.68 1.47
N ALA A 93 6.29 4.02 0.99
CA ALA A 93 5.86 3.71 -0.38
C ALA A 93 5.90 2.20 -0.69
N LEU A 94 5.43 1.35 0.23
CA LEU A 94 5.43 -0.12 0.12
C LEU A 94 6.82 -0.75 -0.05
N THR A 95 7.92 -0.11 0.37
CA THR A 95 9.24 -0.78 0.38
C THR A 95 9.46 -1.67 1.59
N ARG A 96 8.60 -1.57 2.62
CA ARG A 96 8.65 -2.39 3.84
C ARG A 96 7.29 -2.60 4.48
N SER A 97 7.19 -3.60 5.36
CA SER A 97 6.02 -3.83 6.19
C SER A 97 5.66 -2.59 7.01
N GLY A 98 4.37 -2.32 7.16
CA GLY A 98 3.91 -1.11 7.83
C GLY A 98 2.43 -0.85 7.62
N ARG A 99 2.03 0.41 7.76
CA ARG A 99 0.65 0.84 7.52
C ARG A 99 0.59 2.22 6.92
N ILE A 100 -0.48 2.46 6.18
CA ILE A 100 -0.94 3.80 5.85
C ILE A 100 -2.05 4.21 6.80
N VAL A 101 -2.06 5.48 7.15
CA VAL A 101 -3.06 6.08 8.04
C VAL A 101 -3.64 7.30 7.34
N PHE A 102 -4.96 7.37 7.21
CA PHE A 102 -5.66 8.48 6.56
C PHE A 102 -7.03 8.72 7.19
N THR A 103 -7.67 9.84 6.83
CA THR A 103 -9.05 10.13 7.26
C THR A 103 -10.03 9.48 6.29
N GLY A 104 -10.99 8.71 6.80
CA GLY A 104 -12.04 8.07 6.02
C GLY A 104 -12.84 9.10 5.21
N PRO A 105 -12.92 8.95 3.87
CA PRO A 105 -13.64 9.90 3.01
C PRO A 105 -15.15 9.86 3.29
N SER A 106 -15.77 11.03 3.35
CA SER A 106 -17.23 11.16 3.59
C SER A 106 -18.06 10.85 2.36
N ASP A 107 -17.46 11.01 1.18
CA ASP A 107 -18.07 10.90 -0.14
C ASP A 107 -17.58 9.68 -0.92
N MET A 108 -17.12 8.62 -0.25
CA MET A 108 -16.79 7.36 -0.92
C MET A 108 -18.03 6.73 -1.56
N ASP A 109 -17.83 6.06 -2.70
CA ASP A 109 -18.90 5.33 -3.39
C ASP A 109 -19.57 4.28 -2.46
N LYS A 110 -20.85 3.98 -2.68
CA LYS A 110 -21.71 3.22 -1.75
C LYS A 110 -21.73 1.71 -2.01
N LYS A 111 -21.17 1.24 -3.12
CA LYS A 111 -21.26 -0.17 -3.55
C LYS A 111 -19.92 -0.89 -3.43
N ASP A 112 -18.84 -0.24 -3.85
CA ASP A 112 -17.50 -0.81 -3.78
C ASP A 112 -16.53 0.21 -3.19
N TYR A 113 -16.01 -0.09 -2.01
CA TYR A 113 -15.11 0.81 -1.29
C TYR A 113 -13.69 0.62 -1.84
N TRP A 114 -13.46 1.10 -3.05
CA TRP A 114 -12.17 0.97 -3.73
C TRP A 114 -11.12 1.94 -3.21
N ILE A 115 -9.93 1.41 -2.98
CA ILE A 115 -8.69 2.14 -2.76
C ILE A 115 -7.69 1.72 -3.83
N ARG A 116 -6.95 2.69 -4.35
CA ARG A 116 -5.89 2.49 -5.32
C ARG A 116 -4.59 3.05 -4.82
N CYS A 117 -3.52 2.29 -4.97
CA CYS A 117 -2.15 2.77 -4.88
C CYS A 117 -1.53 2.70 -6.27
N ARG A 118 -0.99 3.80 -6.79
CA ARG A 118 -0.32 3.83 -8.09
C ARG A 118 1.14 4.22 -7.91
N LEU A 119 2.05 3.48 -8.57
CA LEU A 119 3.43 3.90 -8.69
C LEU A 119 3.50 5.11 -9.64
N GLU A 120 3.77 6.29 -9.09
CA GLU A 120 3.76 7.55 -9.83
C GLU A 120 5.12 7.85 -10.45
N LYS A 121 6.21 7.59 -9.71
CA LYS A 121 7.59 7.86 -10.14
C LYS A 121 8.57 6.87 -9.52
N GLY A 122 9.74 6.76 -10.17
CA GLY A 122 10.85 5.97 -9.67
C GLY A 122 10.71 4.48 -9.98
N ARG A 123 11.42 3.66 -9.22
CA ARG A 123 11.38 2.20 -9.33
C ARG A 123 11.64 1.56 -7.98
N TYR A 124 11.16 0.33 -7.82
CA TYR A 124 11.54 -0.53 -6.71
C TYR A 124 12.85 -1.22 -7.03
N GLU A 125 13.78 -1.25 -6.08
CA GLU A 125 14.99 -2.09 -6.17
C GLU A 125 14.62 -3.56 -5.98
N ILE A 126 13.71 -3.81 -5.03
CA ILE A 126 13.09 -5.11 -4.79
C ILE A 126 11.58 -4.89 -4.84
N VAL A 127 10.92 -5.57 -5.78
CA VAL A 127 9.48 -5.40 -6.01
C VAL A 127 8.71 -5.87 -4.78
N PRO A 128 7.77 -5.06 -4.26
CA PRO A 128 7.02 -5.41 -3.06
C PRO A 128 6.17 -6.67 -3.26
N GLN A 129 6.49 -7.70 -2.49
CA GLN A 129 5.71 -8.92 -2.36
C GLN A 129 4.83 -8.80 -1.12
N ILE A 130 3.52 -8.76 -1.29
CA ILE A 130 2.56 -8.66 -0.19
C ILE A 130 2.18 -10.07 0.25
N ASN A 131 2.37 -10.38 1.53
CA ASN A 131 1.88 -11.59 2.18
C ASN A 131 0.46 -11.36 2.73
N ARG A 132 0.23 -10.20 3.36
CA ARG A 132 -1.06 -9.84 3.97
C ARG A 132 -1.39 -8.35 3.90
N ILE A 133 -2.68 -8.08 3.79
CA ILE A 133 -3.31 -6.78 3.99
C ILE A 133 -4.39 -6.94 5.07
N LEU A 134 -4.30 -6.11 6.11
CA LEU A 134 -5.16 -6.13 7.31
C LEU A 134 -5.79 -4.76 7.58
#